data_AF-A0A2H5ZY89-F1
#
_entry.id   AF-A0A2H5ZY89-F1
#
_cell.length_a   1.000
_cell.length_b   1.000
_cell.length_c   1.000
_cell.angle_alpha   90.00
_cell.angle_beta   90.00
_cell.angle_gamma   90.00
#
_symmetry.space_group_name_H-M   'P 1'
#
loop_
_entity.id
_entity.type
_entity.pdbx_description
1 polymer ?
#
loop_
_entity_poly.entity_id
_entity_poly.type
_entity_poly.pdbx_seq_one_letter_code
_entity_poly.pdbx_strand_id
1 'polypeptide(L)'
;MFPNLYLFDTHIRVIVPKAVDRTEVQLYVYALEDVPEAINRSRYRGHERFYGPAGFGAPDDIEVFTEIQTGLQATGDPWNLLNRGQHRERVVDGEAIGHTTDEAPQRSLYRAWRQAMAEP
;
A
#
# COMPACT_ATOMS: atom_id res chain seq x y z
N MET A 1 -1.19 -8.18 -1.79
CA MET A 1 -0.54 -9.28 -2.53
C MET A 1 0.65 -8.71 -3.30
N PHE A 2 1.83 -9.28 -3.06
CA PHE A 2 3.04 -8.88 -3.77
C PHE A 2 2.86 -9.16 -5.29
N PRO A 3 3.32 -8.27 -6.20
CA PRO A 3 4.13 -7.08 -5.90
C PRO A 3 3.33 -5.79 -5.69
N ASN A 4 2.13 -5.66 -6.27
CA ASN A 4 1.52 -4.34 -6.48
C ASN A 4 -0.01 -4.30 -6.35
N LEU A 5 -0.61 -5.35 -5.80
CA LEU A 5 -2.06 -5.45 -5.59
C LEU A 5 -2.38 -5.25 -4.11
N TYR A 6 -3.22 -4.28 -3.79
CA TYR A 6 -3.62 -3.95 -2.43
C TYR A 6 -5.13 -4.17 -2.28
N LEU A 7 -5.52 -4.87 -1.22
CA LEU A 7 -6.89 -5.23 -0.95
C LEU A 7 -7.42 -4.33 0.16
N PHE A 8 -8.54 -3.67 -0.11
CA PHE A 8 -9.31 -2.91 0.86
C PHE A 8 -10.70 -3.50 0.98
N ASP A 9 -11.37 -3.18 2.08
CA ASP A 9 -12.75 -3.64 2.32
C ASP A 9 -13.71 -3.24 1.19
N THR A 10 -13.49 -2.12 0.50
CA THR A 10 -14.43 -1.58 -0.51
C THR A 10 -13.92 -1.61 -1.95
N HIS A 11 -12.63 -1.83 -2.14
CA HIS A 11 -12.02 -1.75 -3.46
C HIS A 11 -10.71 -2.53 -3.53
N ILE A 12 -10.29 -2.82 -4.75
CA ILE A 12 -8.96 -3.33 -5.06
C ILE A 12 -8.14 -2.17 -5.62
N ARG A 13 -6.93 -1.98 -5.13
CA ARG A 13 -5.99 -0.97 -5.63
C ARG A 13 -4.83 -1.67 -6.34
N VAL A 14 -4.53 -1.25 -7.56
CA VAL A 14 -3.38 -1.72 -8.33
C VAL A 14 -2.41 -0.57 -8.52
N ILE A 15 -1.16 -0.77 -8.13
CA ILE A 15 -0.07 0.17 -8.34
C ILE A 15 0.63 -0.21 -9.64
N VAL A 16 0.40 0.56 -10.71
CA VAL A 16 0.96 0.29 -12.03
C VAL A 16 2.22 1.12 -12.21
N PRO A 17 3.42 0.51 -12.20
CA PRO A 17 4.66 1.23 -12.46
C PRO A 17 4.69 1.66 -13.94
N LYS A 18 4.93 2.94 -14.21
CA LYS A 18 5.08 3.47 -15.58
C LYS A 18 6.53 3.86 -15.86
N ALA A 19 7.21 4.42 -14.86
CA ALA A 19 8.63 4.72 -14.83
C ALA A 19 9.10 4.77 -13.37
N VAL A 20 10.41 4.98 -13.14
CA VAL A 20 10.99 5.07 -11.79
C VAL A 20 10.46 6.26 -10.96
N ASP A 21 9.91 7.27 -11.64
CA ASP A 21 9.36 8.51 -11.09
C ASP A 21 7.88 8.71 -11.45
N ARG A 22 7.24 7.70 -12.07
CA ARG A 22 5.84 7.78 -12.50
C ARG A 22 5.08 6.50 -12.21
N THR A 23 4.02 6.66 -11.42
CA THR A 23 3.10 5.57 -11.04
C THR A 23 1.68 5.95 -11.43
N GLU A 24 0.94 4.99 -11.93
CA GLU A 24 -0.50 5.08 -12.14
C GLU A 24 -1.21 4.22 -11.07
N VAL A 25 -2.19 4.80 -10.39
CA VAL A 25 -2.96 4.11 -9.33
C VAL A 25 -4.35 3.82 -9.86
N GLN A 26 -4.67 2.53 -10.02
CA GLN A 26 -5.98 2.07 -10.46
C GLN A 26 -6.80 1.59 -9.25
N LEU A 27 -8.05 2.01 -9.18
CA LEU A 27 -8.98 1.67 -8.10
C LEU A 27 -10.20 0.97 -8.70
N TYR A 28 -10.44 -0.27 -8.27
CA TYR A 28 -11.55 -1.10 -8.70
C TYR A 28 -12.53 -1.28 -7.54
N VAL A 29 -13.61 -0.50 -7.56
CA VAL A 29 -14.68 -0.58 -6.56
C VAL A 29 -15.64 -1.70 -6.94
N TYR A 30 -16.09 -2.49 -5.97
CA TYR A 30 -16.94 -3.65 -6.22
C TYR A 30 -18.21 -3.65 -5.36
N ALA A 31 -19.27 -4.25 -5.92
CA ALA A 31 -20.51 -4.56 -5.21
C ALA A 31 -20.36 -5.86 -4.43
N LEU A 32 -21.16 -6.01 -3.38
CA LEU A 32 -21.46 -7.32 -2.81
C LEU A 32 -22.69 -7.91 -3.50
N GLU A 33 -22.66 -9.22 -3.74
CA GLU A 33 -23.82 -10.00 -4.20
C GLU A 33 -24.78 -10.25 -3.03
N ASP A 34 -26.07 -10.45 -3.33
CA ASP A 34 -27.11 -10.82 -2.36
C ASP A 34 -27.27 -9.89 -1.14
N VAL A 35 -26.95 -8.60 -1.28
CA VAL A 35 -27.18 -7.57 -0.25
C VAL A 35 -28.22 -6.54 -0.69
N PRO A 36 -28.94 -5.89 0.25
CA PRO A 36 -29.77 -4.74 -0.06
C PRO A 36 -28.98 -3.64 -0.80
N GLU A 37 -29.59 -3.03 -1.82
CA GLU A 37 -28.97 -1.99 -2.65
C GLU A 37 -28.38 -0.83 -1.83
N ALA A 38 -29.04 -0.48 -0.72
CA ALA A 38 -28.58 0.57 0.20
C ALA A 38 -27.18 0.31 0.76
N ILE A 39 -26.78 -0.96 0.96
CA ILE A 39 -25.46 -1.33 1.44
C ILE A 39 -24.41 -1.00 0.38
N ASN A 40 -24.60 -1.47 -0.85
CA ASN A 40 -23.67 -1.18 -1.95
C ASN A 40 -23.59 0.33 -2.23
N ARG A 41 -24.73 1.04 -2.21
CA ARG A 41 -24.78 2.50 -2.33
C ARG A 41 -23.93 3.19 -1.26
N SER A 42 -24.06 2.78 0.00
CA SER A 42 -23.26 3.35 1.10
C SER A 42 -21.76 3.08 0.91
N ARG A 43 -21.39 1.86 0.51
CA ARG A 43 -19.99 1.47 0.23
C ARG A 43 -19.38 2.31 -0.88
N TYR A 44 -20.11 2.54 -1.98
CA TYR A 44 -19.66 3.40 -3.08
C TYR A 44 -19.45 4.85 -2.62
N ARG A 45 -20.42 5.43 -1.91
CA ARG A 45 -20.28 6.79 -1.38
C ARG A 45 -19.15 6.93 -0.37
N GLY A 46 -18.92 5.91 0.46
CA GLY A 46 -17.78 5.84 1.36
C GLY A 46 -16.45 5.84 0.60
N HIS A 47 -16.35 5.06 -0.48
CA HIS A 47 -15.17 5.05 -1.33
C HIS A 47 -14.92 6.41 -2.00
N GLU A 48 -15.94 6.97 -2.66
CA GLU A 48 -15.86 8.29 -3.33
C GLU A 48 -15.42 9.38 -2.36
N ARG A 49 -15.92 9.35 -1.12
CA ARG A 49 -15.62 10.36 -0.10
C ARG A 49 -14.14 10.38 0.30
N PHE A 50 -13.44 9.26 0.29
CA PHE A 50 -12.10 9.18 0.89
C PHE A 50 -11.01 8.70 -0.07
N TYR A 51 -11.26 7.65 -0.85
CA TYR A 51 -10.24 6.95 -1.62
C TYR A 51 -10.22 7.31 -3.11
N GLY A 52 -11.30 7.90 -3.64
CA GLY A 52 -11.35 8.32 -5.04
C GLY A 52 -10.29 9.39 -5.36
N PRO A 53 -10.03 9.70 -6.64
CA PRO A 53 -9.04 10.71 -7.05
C PRO A 53 -9.28 12.12 -6.48
N ALA A 54 -10.55 12.43 -6.17
CA ALA A 54 -10.97 13.66 -5.49
C ALA A 54 -11.49 13.41 -4.07
N GLY A 55 -11.19 12.22 -3.52
CA GLY A 55 -11.57 11.82 -2.17
C GLY A 55 -10.71 12.54 -1.14
N PHE A 56 -11.21 12.64 0.09
CA PHE A 56 -10.59 13.41 1.17
C PHE A 56 -9.17 12.92 1.54
N GLY A 57 -8.88 11.63 1.43
CA GLY A 57 -7.57 11.08 1.79
C GLY A 57 -6.54 11.12 0.66
N ALA A 58 -6.99 11.14 -0.60
CA ALA A 58 -6.09 11.04 -1.74
C ALA A 58 -5.09 12.21 -1.87
N PRO A 59 -5.46 13.49 -1.64
CA PRO A 59 -4.52 14.60 -1.68
C PRO A 59 -3.36 14.44 -0.68
N ASP A 60 -3.65 14.03 0.55
CA ASP A 60 -2.64 13.86 1.60
C ASP A 60 -1.65 12.73 1.24
N ASP A 61 -2.15 11.60 0.72
CA ASP A 61 -1.32 10.50 0.24
C ASP A 61 -0.42 10.93 -0.94
N ILE A 62 -0.98 11.68 -1.90
CA ILE A 62 -0.25 12.16 -3.09
C ILE A 62 0.87 13.11 -2.69
N GLU A 63 0.60 14.02 -1.75
CA GLU A 63 1.60 14.95 -1.24
C GLU A 63 2.75 14.20 -0.58
N VAL A 64 2.44 13.25 0.32
CA VAL A 64 3.47 12.42 0.97
C VAL A 64 4.33 11.66 -0.04
N PHE A 65 3.72 11.08 -1.09
CA PHE A 65 4.51 10.38 -2.13
C PHE A 65 5.37 11.33 -2.96
N THR A 66 4.88 12.53 -3.25
CA THR A 66 5.63 13.55 -3.99
C THR A 66 6.84 14.04 -3.19
N GLU A 67 6.64 14.29 -1.90
CA GLU A 67 7.70 14.67 -0.97
C GLU A 67 8.73 13.56 -0.77
N ILE A 68 8.29 12.29 -0.66
CA ILE A 68 9.20 11.14 -0.61
C ILE A 68 10.06 11.07 -1.88
N GLN A 69 9.45 11.18 -3.06
CA GLN A 69 10.20 11.12 -4.33
C GLN A 69 11.23 12.25 -4.45
N THR A 70 10.89 13.43 -3.96
CA THR A 70 11.79 14.58 -3.88
C THR A 70 12.93 14.31 -2.88
N GLY A 71 12.59 13.82 -1.69
CA GLY A 71 13.54 13.47 -0.64
C GLY A 71 14.54 12.38 -1.04
N LEU A 72 14.14 11.44 -1.89
CA LEU A 72 15.03 10.39 -2.44
C LEU A 72 16.16 10.94 -3.33
N GLN A 73 16.13 12.22 -3.72
CA GLN A 73 17.24 12.89 -4.41
C GLN A 73 18.33 13.39 -3.45
N ALA A 74 18.09 13.35 -2.14
CA ALA A 74 19.09 13.75 -1.15
C ALA A 74 20.23 12.73 -1.06
N THR A 75 21.44 13.21 -0.76
CA THR A 75 22.67 12.40 -0.70
C THR A 75 23.29 12.29 0.70
N GLY A 76 22.60 12.81 1.72
CA GLY A 76 23.11 12.90 3.09
C GLY A 76 23.14 11.58 3.85
N ASP A 77 22.14 10.71 3.62
CA ASP A 77 22.07 9.36 4.19
C ASP A 77 21.55 8.40 3.11
N PRO A 78 22.26 7.31 2.79
CA PRO A 78 21.82 6.36 1.78
C PRO A 78 20.72 5.40 2.26
N TRP A 79 20.31 5.45 3.54
CA TRP A 79 19.43 4.43 4.13
C TRP A 79 18.04 4.95 4.49
N ASN A 80 17.02 4.15 4.11
CA ASN A 80 15.67 4.25 4.66
C ASN A 80 15.50 3.19 5.76
N LEU A 81 15.27 3.61 6.99
CA LEU A 81 15.15 2.71 8.15
C LEU A 81 13.72 2.19 8.30
N LEU A 82 13.58 0.85 8.37
CA LEU A 82 12.31 0.15 8.65
C LEU A 82 12.45 -0.72 9.92
N ASN A 83 12.80 -0.08 11.04
CA ASN A 83 13.13 -0.75 12.30
C ASN A 83 11.97 -0.76 13.32
N ARG A 84 10.82 -0.13 13.02
CA ARG A 84 9.72 -0.06 13.98
C ARG A 84 9.15 -1.45 14.24
N GLY A 85 9.13 -1.82 15.52
CA GLY A 85 8.63 -3.10 15.99
C GLY A 85 9.50 -4.30 15.67
N GLN A 86 10.73 -4.12 15.18
CA GLN A 86 11.62 -5.24 14.82
C GLN A 86 11.89 -6.18 16.01
N HIS A 87 12.01 -5.63 17.22
CA HIS A 87 12.19 -6.41 18.46
C HIS A 87 10.95 -7.21 18.89
N ARG A 88 9.79 -6.98 18.26
CA ARG A 88 8.54 -7.71 18.50
C ARG A 88 8.17 -8.64 17.36
N GLU A 89 8.87 -8.56 16.22
CA GLU A 89 8.61 -9.40 15.06
C GLU A 89 8.92 -10.85 15.42
N ARG A 90 7.97 -11.74 15.14
CA ARG A 90 8.10 -13.19 15.37
C ARG A 90 7.70 -13.95 14.11
N VAL A 91 8.25 -15.15 13.94
CA VAL A 91 7.84 -16.05 12.86
C VAL A 91 6.89 -17.11 13.41
N VAL A 92 5.73 -17.26 12.80
CA VAL A 92 4.75 -18.30 13.13
C VAL A 92 4.33 -18.94 11.81
N ASP A 93 4.45 -20.27 11.71
CA ASP A 93 4.09 -21.04 10.51
C ASP A 93 4.72 -20.50 9.20
N GLY A 94 5.94 -19.96 9.31
CA GLY A 94 6.69 -19.38 8.19
C GLY A 94 6.33 -17.92 7.87
N GLU A 95 5.38 -17.32 8.57
CA GLU A 95 4.97 -15.92 8.37
C GLU A 95 5.57 -14.99 9.42
N ALA A 96 6.09 -13.84 8.97
CA ALA A 96 6.56 -12.78 9.87
C ALA A 96 5.38 -11.94 10.38
N ILE A 97 5.17 -11.96 11.70
CA ILE A 97 4.06 -11.29 12.38
C ILE A 97 4.62 -10.21 13.30
N GLY A 98 3.99 -9.04 13.29
CA GLY A 98 4.26 -7.92 14.20
C GLY A 98 2.97 -7.33 14.78
N HIS A 99 3.09 -6.29 15.60
CA HIS A 99 1.93 -5.51 16.03
C HIS A 99 1.34 -4.72 14.84
N THR A 100 0.07 -4.33 14.89
CA THR A 100 -0.61 -3.59 13.79
C THR A 100 0.05 -2.25 13.45
N THR A 101 0.87 -1.72 14.35
CA THR A 101 1.63 -0.47 14.17
C THR A 101 3.10 -0.73 13.83
N ASP A 102 3.48 -1.95 13.46
CA ASP A 102 4.88 -2.28 13.16
C ASP A 102 5.12 -2.28 11.65
N GLU A 103 6.38 -2.26 11.25
CA GLU A 103 6.80 -2.29 9.84
C GLU A 103 7.08 -3.70 9.32
N ALA A 104 6.53 -4.73 9.98
CA ALA A 104 6.71 -6.12 9.58
C ALA A 104 6.20 -6.39 8.15
N PRO A 105 5.04 -5.84 7.71
CA PRO A 105 4.59 -5.99 6.32
C PRO A 105 5.54 -5.33 5.31
N GLN A 106 6.04 -4.12 5.59
CA GLN A 106 6.97 -3.39 4.74
C GLN A 106 8.30 -4.16 4.59
N ARG A 107 8.87 -4.63 5.71
CA ARG A 107 10.07 -5.47 5.68
C ARG A 107 9.85 -6.75 4.87
N SER A 108 8.69 -7.38 4.99
CA SER A 108 8.36 -8.59 4.24
C SER A 108 8.27 -8.33 2.73
N LEU A 109 7.68 -7.19 2.32
CA LEU A 109 7.64 -6.76 0.92
C LEU A 109 9.06 -6.59 0.35
N TYR A 110 9.96 -5.90 1.06
CA TYR A 110 11.34 -5.71 0.59
C TYR A 110 12.17 -7.01 0.58
N ARG A 111 11.93 -7.95 1.52
CA ARG A 111 12.55 -9.28 1.49
C ARG A 111 12.13 -10.05 0.24
N ALA A 112 10.83 -10.06 -0.09
CA ALA A 112 10.31 -10.69 -1.30
C ALA A 112 10.85 -10.02 -2.57
N TRP A 113 10.87 -8.69 -2.62
CA TRP A 113 11.48 -7.93 -3.73
C TRP A 113 12.95 -8.28 -3.93
N ARG A 114 13.75 -8.32 -2.84
CA ARG A 114 15.16 -8.68 -2.91
C ARG A 114 15.37 -10.09 -3.47
N GLN A 115 14.51 -11.04 -3.09
CA GLN A 115 14.56 -12.40 -3.62
C GLN A 115 14.27 -12.39 -5.13
N ALA A 116 13.16 -11.76 -5.55
CA ALA A 116 12.78 -11.70 -6.96
C ALA A 116 13.83 -11.02 -7.85
N MET A 117 14.50 -9.97 -7.34
CA MET A 117 15.57 -9.27 -8.08
C MET A 117 16.92 -10.03 -8.09
N ALA A 118 17.08 -11.02 -7.22
CA ALA A 118 18.28 -11.87 -7.17
C ALA A 118 18.14 -13.13 -8.04
N GLU A 119 16.93 -13.41 -8.55
CA GLU A 119 16.70 -14.47 -9.53
C GLU A 119 17.29 -14.04 -10.89
N PRO A 120 18.11 -14.89 -11.55
CA PRO A 120 18.79 -14.55 -12.80
C PRO A 120 17.88 -14.49 -14.03
#